data_AF-A0A3B9FGY1-F1
#
_entry.id   AF-A0A3B9FGY1-F1
#
_cell.length_a   1.000
_cell.length_b   1.000
_cell.length_c   1.000
_cell.angle_alpha   90.00
_cell.angle_beta   90.00
_cell.angle_gamma   90.00
#
_symmetry.space_group_name_H-M   'P 1'
#
loop_
_entity.id
_entity.type
_entity.pdbx_description
1 polymer ?
#
loop_
_entity_poly.entity_id
_entity_poly.type
_entity_poly.pdbx_seq_one_letter_code
_entity_poly.pdbx_strand_id
1 'polypeptide(L)'
;ALKFYASVRLDIRRIGAIKDRDEVVGNQTRVKVVKNKVAAPFRTIEFDIMYGEGISKMGELLDLGVAAGIVDKSGAWISYKGQRIGQGRENAKNFLRENVELAAEIEGAIRQNAGLVGDQMLDNSIADSEEAKVPDSPDLPDLPNTP
;
A
#
# COMPACT_ATOMS: atom_id res chain seq x y z
N ALA A 1 -9.67 -17.85 -21.00
CA ALA A 1 -10.04 -18.70 -19.83
C ALA A 1 -9.55 -18.12 -18.49
N LEU A 2 -8.25 -17.83 -18.29
CA LEU A 2 -7.67 -17.46 -16.99
C LEU A 2 -8.37 -16.30 -16.25
N LYS A 3 -8.84 -15.27 -16.98
CA LYS A 3 -9.58 -14.11 -16.41
C LYS A 3 -10.80 -14.54 -15.57
N PHE A 4 -11.48 -15.62 -15.96
CA PHE A 4 -12.72 -16.08 -15.32
C PHE A 4 -12.47 -17.06 -14.17
N TYR A 5 -11.49 -17.96 -14.33
CA TYR A 5 -11.15 -18.98 -13.32
C TYR A 5 -10.27 -18.47 -12.17
N ALA A 6 -9.44 -17.43 -12.39
CA ALA A 6 -8.58 -16.91 -11.32
C ALA A 6 -9.40 -16.35 -10.15
N SER A 7 -9.10 -16.78 -8.93
CA SER A 7 -9.70 -16.25 -7.70
C SER A 7 -9.14 -14.88 -7.31
N VAL A 8 -7.86 -14.65 -7.61
CA VAL A 8 -7.15 -13.39 -7.40
C VAL A 8 -6.43 -13.00 -8.68
N ARG A 9 -6.47 -11.72 -9.04
CA ARG A 9 -5.68 -11.15 -10.14
C ARG A 9 -5.02 -9.87 -9.67
N LEU A 10 -3.72 -9.78 -9.92
CA LEU A 10 -2.87 -8.66 -9.58
C LEU A 10 -2.39 -8.01 -10.88
N ASP A 11 -2.56 -6.70 -11.00
CA ASP A 11 -1.94 -5.87 -12.04
C ASP A 11 -0.70 -5.23 -11.42
N ILE A 12 0.48 -5.59 -11.93
CA ILE A 12 1.79 -5.17 -11.40
C ILE A 12 2.38 -4.17 -12.39
N ARG A 13 2.71 -2.97 -11.91
CA ARG A 13 3.30 -1.91 -12.72
C ARG A 13 4.48 -1.27 -12.02
N ARG A 14 5.55 -1.01 -12.76
CA ARG A 14 6.69 -0.22 -12.28
C ARG A 14 6.31 1.26 -12.27
N ILE A 15 6.43 1.92 -11.12
CA ILE A 15 6.17 3.35 -10.98
C ILE A 15 7.46 4.15 -11.18
N GLY A 16 8.56 3.67 -10.58
CA GLY A 16 9.80 4.45 -10.49
C GLY A 16 11.03 3.57 -10.30
N ALA A 17 12.18 4.19 -10.48
CA ALA A 17 13.48 3.58 -10.21
C ALA A 17 14.02 4.15 -8.88
N ILE A 18 14.47 3.26 -7.99
CA ILE A 18 15.12 3.62 -6.73
C ILE A 18 16.60 3.80 -7.05
N LYS A 19 17.11 5.00 -6.79
CA LYS A 19 18.51 5.34 -7.01
C LYS A 19 19.19 5.55 -5.66
N ASP A 20 20.38 4.98 -5.52
CA ASP A 20 21.32 5.38 -4.48
C ASP A 20 22.45 6.15 -5.15
N ARG A 21 22.51 7.45 -4.87
CA ARG A 21 23.40 8.41 -5.56
C ARG A 21 23.23 8.35 -7.09
N ASP A 22 24.15 7.71 -7.79
CA ASP A 22 24.16 7.59 -9.26
C ASP A 22 23.77 6.19 -9.76
N GLU A 23 23.63 5.19 -8.88
CA GLU A 23 23.31 3.82 -9.25
C GLU A 23 21.83 3.48 -9.02
N VAL A 24 21.23 2.73 -9.96
CA VAL A 24 19.85 2.23 -9.80
C VAL A 24 19.89 0.93 -8.99
N VAL A 25 19.50 1.03 -7.72
CA VAL A 25 19.54 -0.09 -6.77
C VAL A 25 18.24 -0.90 -6.73
N GLY A 26 17.15 -0.38 -7.30
CA GLY A 26 15.88 -1.09 -7.34
C GLY A 26 14.77 -0.40 -8.14
N ASN A 27 13.58 -0.98 -8.07
CA ASN A 27 12.37 -0.48 -8.72
C ASN A 27 11.24 -0.36 -7.70
N GLN A 28 10.58 0.79 -7.69
CA GLN A 28 9.33 0.97 -6.97
C GLN A 28 8.18 0.43 -7.83
N THR A 29 7.40 -0.50 -7.27
CA THR A 29 6.37 -1.24 -7.98
C THR A 29 5.03 -1.07 -7.29
N ARG A 30 3.99 -0.77 -8.07
CA ARG A 30 2.59 -0.72 -7.64
C ARG A 30 1.90 -1.99 -8.07
N VAL A 31 1.14 -2.58 -7.15
CA VAL A 31 0.30 -3.74 -7.42
C VAL A 31 -1.14 -3.39 -7.10
N LYS A 32 -2.02 -3.51 -8.11
CA LYS A 32 -3.46 -3.31 -7.97
C LYS A 32 -4.19 -4.65 -8.04
N VAL A 33 -5.04 -4.92 -7.06
CA VAL A 33 -5.87 -6.12 -7.02
C VAL A 33 -7.08 -5.94 -7.93
N VAL A 34 -6.96 -6.30 -9.21
CA VAL A 34 -8.03 -6.14 -10.22
C VAL A 34 -9.14 -7.19 -10.13
N LYS A 35 -8.92 -8.28 -9.41
CA LYS A 35 -9.95 -9.27 -9.07
C LYS A 35 -9.61 -9.89 -7.73
N ASN A 36 -10.57 -9.91 -6.81
CA ASN A 36 -10.45 -10.61 -5.53
C ASN A 36 -11.80 -11.27 -5.23
N LYS A 37 -11.81 -12.60 -5.09
CA LYS A 37 -13.00 -13.36 -4.67
C LYS A 37 -13.03 -13.67 -3.16
N VAL A 38 -11.98 -13.30 -2.42
CA VAL A 38 -11.79 -13.67 -1.01
C VAL A 38 -11.96 -12.48 -0.07
N ALA A 39 -11.60 -11.28 -0.52
CA ALA A 39 -11.72 -10.04 0.25
C ALA A 39 -12.04 -8.84 -0.67
N ALA A 40 -12.06 -7.63 -0.12
CA ALA A 40 -12.32 -6.40 -0.87
C ALA A 40 -11.42 -6.30 -2.12
N PRO A 41 -12.00 -6.08 -3.32
CA PRO A 41 -11.24 -5.88 -4.55
C PRO A 41 -10.68 -4.45 -4.64
N PHE A 42 -9.86 -4.19 -5.66
CA PHE A 42 -9.33 -2.88 -6.05
C PHE A 42 -8.35 -2.20 -5.08
N ARG A 43 -7.93 -2.89 -4.02
CA ARG A 43 -6.82 -2.44 -3.17
C ARG A 43 -5.55 -2.30 -3.99
N THR A 44 -4.81 -1.24 -3.69
CA THR A 44 -3.52 -0.93 -4.30
C THR A 44 -2.46 -0.93 -3.22
N ILE A 45 -1.32 -1.53 -3.51
CA ILE A 45 -0.16 -1.53 -2.62
C ILE A 45 1.09 -1.16 -3.41
N GLU A 46 2.00 -0.47 -2.74
CA GLU A 46 3.30 -0.08 -3.29
C GLU A 46 4.39 -0.72 -2.46
N PHE A 47 5.37 -1.30 -3.14
CA PHE A 47 6.55 -1.84 -2.48
C PHE A 47 7.77 -1.70 -3.37
N ASP A 48 8.92 -1.78 -2.72
CA ASP A 48 10.23 -1.66 -3.34
C ASP A 48 10.79 -3.04 -3.67
N ILE A 49 11.25 -3.20 -4.91
CA ILE A 49 11.98 -4.38 -5.37
C ILE A 49 13.44 -3.99 -5.56
N MET A 50 14.32 -4.46 -4.68
CA MET A 50 15.76 -4.24 -4.76
C MET A 50 16.40 -5.29 -5.66
N TYR A 51 17.39 -4.91 -6.47
CA TYR A 51 18.12 -5.86 -7.29
C TYR A 51 18.98 -6.78 -6.42
N GLY A 52 18.90 -8.10 -6.63
CA GLY A 52 19.66 -9.11 -5.88
C GLY A 52 19.03 -9.54 -4.54
N GLU A 53 18.26 -8.69 -3.87
CA GLU A 53 17.58 -9.01 -2.59
C GLU A 53 16.08 -9.33 -2.79
N GLY A 54 15.45 -8.81 -3.84
CA GLY A 54 14.03 -9.01 -4.11
C GLY A 54 13.14 -7.99 -3.38
N ILE A 55 11.99 -8.43 -2.88
CA ILE A 55 11.01 -7.54 -2.24
C ILE A 55 11.54 -7.10 -0.87
N SER A 56 11.60 -5.78 -0.65
CA SER A 56 12.10 -5.21 0.61
C SER A 56 11.05 -5.26 1.73
N LYS A 57 10.95 -6.41 2.42
CA LYS A 57 10.02 -6.59 3.54
C LYS A 57 10.19 -5.52 4.65
N MET A 58 11.43 -5.15 4.96
CA MET A 58 11.71 -4.17 6.02
C MET A 58 11.25 -2.76 5.65
N GLY A 59 11.33 -2.39 4.37
CA GLY A 59 10.80 -1.11 3.89
C GLY A 59 9.29 -1.04 4.01
N GLU A 60 8.61 -2.10 3.58
CA GLU A 60 7.14 -2.19 3.66
C GLU A 60 6.66 -2.20 5.12
N LEU A 61 7.38 -2.88 6.02
CA LEU A 61 7.06 -2.91 7.44
C LEU A 61 7.06 -1.51 8.07
N LEU A 62 8.03 -0.67 7.69
CA LEU A 62 8.10 0.72 8.14
C LEU A 62 6.95 1.56 7.59
N ASP A 63 6.65 1.44 6.30
CA ASP A 63 5.57 2.19 5.66
C ASP A 63 4.21 1.82 6.26
N LEU A 64 3.95 0.53 6.44
CA LEU A 64 2.75 0.03 7.10
C LEU A 64 2.71 0.43 8.58
N GLY A 65 3.85 0.41 9.27
CA GLY A 65 3.94 0.81 10.67
C GLY A 65 3.62 2.29 10.89
N VAL A 66 4.10 3.16 9.99
CA VAL A 66 3.78 4.59 10.01
C VAL A 66 2.32 4.83 9.63
N ALA A 67 1.81 4.15 8.59
CA ALA A 67 0.41 4.26 8.18
C ALA A 67 -0.56 3.78 9.28
N ALA A 68 -0.19 2.75 10.03
CA ALA A 68 -0.98 2.22 11.15
C ALA A 68 -0.80 3.02 12.46
N GLY A 69 0.03 4.07 12.48
CA GLY A 69 0.33 4.87 13.68
C GLY A 69 1.07 4.11 14.79
N ILE A 70 1.69 2.97 14.45
CA ILE A 70 2.47 2.14 15.38
C ILE A 70 3.91 2.67 15.49
N VAL A 71 4.42 3.22 14.40
CA VAL A 71 5.74 3.82 14.29
C VAL A 71 5.58 5.33 14.13
N ASP A 72 6.23 6.10 15.00
CA ASP A 72 6.18 7.55 14.98
C ASP A 72 7.26 8.12 14.06
N LYS A 73 6.84 8.98 13.14
CA LYS A 73 7.75 9.71 12.25
C LYS A 73 7.84 11.18 12.68
N SER A 74 8.92 11.53 13.37
CA SER A 74 9.25 12.92 13.73
C SER A 74 10.21 13.52 12.71
N GLY A 75 9.65 13.99 11.59
CA GLY A 75 10.42 14.54 10.48
C GLY A 75 11.26 13.47 9.78
N ALA A 76 12.58 13.56 9.89
CA ALA A 76 13.50 12.54 9.38
C ALA A 76 13.73 11.38 10.37
N TRP A 77 13.29 11.51 11.63
CA TRP A 77 13.51 10.48 12.65
C TRP A 77 12.34 9.51 12.71
N ILE A 78 12.66 8.22 12.78
CA ILE A 78 11.71 7.13 12.96
C ILE A 78 11.90 6.56 14.36
N SER A 79 10.81 6.53 15.14
CA SER A 79 10.80 6.02 16.51
C SER A 79 9.71 4.98 16.69
N TYR A 80 9.96 4.00 17.55
CA TYR A 80 8.98 2.98 17.92
C TYR A 80 8.98 2.86 19.44
N LYS A 81 7.82 3.02 20.07
CA LYS A 81 7.64 2.96 21.53
C LYS A 81 8.67 3.79 22.32
N GLY A 82 9.04 4.97 21.79
CA GLY A 82 10.03 5.86 22.40
C GLY A 82 11.50 5.52 22.10
N GLN A 83 11.80 4.37 21.50
CA GLN A 83 13.14 4.05 21.00
C GLN A 83 13.34 4.63 19.61
N ARG A 84 14.46 5.33 19.40
CA ARG A 84 14.85 5.83 18.08
C ARG A 84 15.42 4.67 17.25
N ILE A 85 14.74 4.34 16.16
CA ILE A 85 15.14 3.29 15.21
C ILE A 85 16.23 3.85 14.29
N GLY A 86 16.06 5.08 13.79
CA GLY A 86 17.05 5.69 12.92
C GLY A 86 16.58 6.97 12.25
N GLN A 87 17.53 7.61 11.56
CA GLN A 87 17.27 8.77 10.73
C GLN A 87 17.10 8.34 9.27
N GLY A 88 15.92 8.56 8.72
CA GLY A 88 15.55 8.22 7.35
C GLY A 88 15.19 6.76 7.15
N ARG A 89 14.60 6.48 5.98
CA ARG A 89 14.10 5.14 5.60
C ARG A 89 15.22 4.10 5.51
N GLU A 90 16.37 4.47 4.96
CA GLU A 90 17.46 3.52 4.71
C GLU A 90 18.10 3.01 6.01
N ASN A 91 18.42 3.92 6.93
CA ASN A 91 18.97 3.53 8.23
C ASN A 91 17.97 2.74 9.07
N ALA A 92 16.68 3.10 9.01
CA ALA A 92 15.64 2.34 9.71
C ALA A 92 15.49 0.91 9.16
N LYS A 93 15.61 0.72 7.84
CA LYS A 93 15.64 -0.63 7.24
C LYS A 93 16.83 -1.45 7.74
N ASN A 94 18.02 -0.85 7.77
CA ASN A 94 19.23 -1.54 8.24
C ASN A 94 19.11 -1.91 9.72
N PHE A 95 18.61 -0.99 10.55
CA PHE A 95 18.37 -1.25 11.97
C PHE A 95 17.39 -2.40 12.20
N LEU A 96 16.28 -2.47 11.45
CA LEU A 96 15.31 -3.57 11.55
C LEU A 96 15.86 -4.90 11.01
N ARG A 97 16.78 -4.86 10.05
CA ARG A 97 17.47 -6.05 9.55
C ARG A 97 18.41 -6.64 10.61
N GLU A 98 19.07 -5.78 11.37
CA GLU A 98 19.94 -6.19 12.48
C GLU A 98 19.14 -6.64 13.72
N ASN A 99 17.98 -6.03 13.96
CA ASN A 99 17.12 -6.30 15.12
C ASN A 99 15.85 -7.06 14.72
N VAL A 100 16.01 -8.34 14.40
CA VAL A 100 14.91 -9.21 13.92
C VAL A 100 13.78 -9.36 14.94
N GLU A 101 14.08 -9.36 16.24
CA GLU A 101 13.08 -9.43 17.30
C GLU A 101 12.14 -8.21 17.28
N LEU A 102 12.71 -7.02 17.12
CA LEU A 102 11.94 -5.78 17.03
C LEU A 102 11.09 -5.75 15.75
N ALA A 103 11.65 -6.22 14.63
CA ALA A 103 10.91 -6.33 13.38
C ALA A 103 9.70 -7.28 13.50
N ALA A 104 9.87 -8.43 14.18
CA ALA A 104 8.78 -9.37 14.43
C ALA A 104 7.71 -8.77 15.36
N GLU A 105 8.11 -8.00 16.36
CA GLU A 105 7.19 -7.30 17.25
C GLU A 105 6.34 -6.27 16.49
N ILE A 106 6.98 -5.43 15.66
CA ILE A 106 6.29 -4.45 14.81
C ILE A 106 5.37 -5.15 13.82
N GLU A 107 5.80 -6.26 13.21
CA GLU A 107 4.95 -7.06 12.31
C GLU A 107 3.72 -7.62 13.03
N GLY A 108 3.90 -8.13 14.26
CA GLY A 108 2.82 -8.61 15.10
C GLY A 108 1.81 -7.51 15.42
N ALA A 109 2.29 -6.34 15.84
CA ALA A 109 1.45 -5.18 16.13
C ALA A 109 0.67 -4.70 14.88
N ILE A 110 1.34 -4.63 13.72
CA ILE A 110 0.70 -4.25 12.45
C ILE A 110 -0.38 -5.26 12.07
N ARG A 111 -0.12 -6.56 12.16
CA ARG A 111 -1.11 -7.61 11.83
C ARG A 111 -2.32 -7.60 12.75
N GLN A 112 -2.12 -7.31 14.03
CA GLN A 112 -3.23 -7.16 14.98
C GLN A 112 -4.08 -5.93 14.66
N ASN A 113 -3.44 -4.84 14.22
CA ASN A 113 -4.14 -3.62 13.82
C ASN A 113 -4.70 -3.71 12.38
N ALA A 114 -4.25 -4.66 11.56
CA ALA A 114 -4.64 -4.81 10.15
C ALA A 114 -6.14 -5.07 9.94
N GLY A 115 -6.84 -5.61 10.95
CA GLY A 115 -8.31 -5.71 10.94
C GLY A 115 -9.02 -4.35 10.94
N LEU A 116 -8.38 -3.30 11.51
CA LEU A 116 -8.86 -1.92 11.56
C LEU A 116 -8.25 -1.06 10.43
N VAL A 117 -6.97 -1.27 10.09
CA VAL A 117 -6.26 -0.58 8.99
C VAL A 117 -6.85 -0.94 7.62
N GLY A 118 -7.40 -2.16 7.48
CA GLY A 118 -8.10 -2.60 6.28
C GLY A 118 -9.29 -1.70 5.91
N ASP A 119 -9.91 -1.02 6.88
CA ASP A 119 -11.02 -0.08 6.68
C ASP A 119 -10.50 1.34 6.38
N GLN A 120 -9.45 1.79 7.07
CA GLN A 120 -8.85 3.12 6.86
C GLN A 120 -8.12 3.25 5.52
N MET A 121 -7.49 2.19 5.02
CA MET A 121 -6.88 2.18 3.68
C MET A 121 -7.94 2.13 2.56
N LEU A 122 -9.13 1.57 2.82
CA LEU A 122 -10.24 1.61 1.87
C LEU A 122 -10.71 3.05 1.68
N ASP A 123 -10.88 3.80 2.76
CA ASP A 123 -11.41 5.18 2.73
C ASP A 123 -10.48 6.14 1.95
N ASN A 124 -9.17 6.09 2.21
CA ASN A 124 -8.19 6.91 1.46
C ASN A 124 -8.06 6.53 -0.01
N SER A 125 -8.22 5.24 -0.36
CA SER A 125 -8.13 4.80 -1.75
C SER A 125 -9.36 5.14 -2.59
N ILE A 126 -10.52 5.30 -1.95
CA ILE A 126 -11.78 5.71 -2.58
C ILE A 126 -11.77 7.24 -2.78
N ALA A 127 -11.24 7.99 -1.83
CA ALA A 127 -11.15 9.45 -1.91
C ALA A 127 -10.24 9.96 -3.05
N ASP A 128 -9.17 9.25 -3.40
CA ASP A 128 -8.26 9.60 -4.50
C ASP A 128 -8.74 9.13 -5.90
N SER A 129 -9.90 8.48 -5.99
CA SER A 129 -10.52 8.12 -7.26
C SER A 129 -11.72 9.01 -7.57
N GLU A 130 -11.49 10.11 -8.29
CA GLU A 130 -12.51 11.02 -8.86
C GLU A 130 -13.51 10.37 -9.86
N GLU A 131 -13.58 9.04 -9.97
CA GLU A 131 -14.43 8.34 -10.94
C GLU A 131 -15.76 7.80 -10.37
N ALA A 132 -16.15 8.23 -9.17
CA ALA A 132 -17.48 7.93 -8.62
C ALA A 132 -18.41 9.16 -8.57
N LYS A 133 -18.33 10.07 -9.54
CA LYS A 133 -19.49 10.91 -9.85
C LYS A 133 -20.47 10.04 -10.60
N VAL A 134 -21.45 9.51 -9.89
CA VAL A 134 -22.64 8.85 -10.45
C VAL A 134 -23.09 9.68 -11.65
N PRO A 135 -23.14 9.13 -12.88
CA PRO A 135 -23.72 9.88 -13.99
C PRO A 135 -25.17 10.16 -13.60
N ASP A 136 -25.54 11.45 -13.61
CA ASP A 136 -26.92 11.86 -13.49
C ASP A 136 -27.74 11.01 -14.47
N SER A 137 -28.79 10.41 -13.91
CA SER A 137 -29.77 9.57 -14.59
C SER A 137 -30.04 10.07 -16.00
N PRO A 138 -30.12 9.20 -17.03
CA PRO A 138 -30.52 9.66 -18.35
C PRO A 138 -31.95 10.20 -18.26
N ASP A 139 -32.11 11.48 -18.64
CA ASP A 139 -33.40 12.14 -18.83
C ASP A 139 -34.35 11.20 -19.57
N LEU A 140 -35.45 10.84 -18.91
CA LEU A 140 -36.58 10.22 -19.57
C LEU A 140 -37.08 11.22 -20.62
N PRO A 141 -37.19 10.85 -21.91
CA PRO A 141 -37.79 11.75 -22.88
C PRO A 141 -39.25 12.01 -22.49
N ASP A 142 -39.61 13.29 -22.39
CA ASP A 142 -40.98 13.73 -22.21
C ASP A 142 -41.88 13.05 -23.23
N LEU A 143 -42.82 12.24 -22.75
CA LEU A 143 -43.85 11.66 -23.58
C LEU A 143 -44.72 12.82 -24.11
N PRO A 144 -44.92 12.93 -25.44
CA PRO A 144 -45.85 13.91 -25.97
C PRO A 144 -47.24 13.59 -25.44
N ASN A 145 -47.92 14.62 -24.93
CA ASN A 145 -49.33 14.55 -24.55
C ASN A 145 -50.13 13.95 -25.71
N THR A 146 -50.62 12.73 -25.50
CA THR A 146 -51.63 12.10 -26.35
C THR A 146 -52.90 12.94 -26.32
N PRO A 147 -53.57 13.16 -27.48
CA PRO A 147 -54.76 14.01 -27.58
C PRO A 147 -55.98 13.47 -26.83
#